data_AF-A0AB38TKE9-F1
#
_entry.id   AF-A0AB38TKE9-F1
#
_cell.length_a   1.000
_cell.length_b   1.000
_cell.length_c   1.000
_cell.angle_alpha   90.00
_cell.angle_beta   90.00
_cell.angle_gamma   90.00
#
_symmetry.space_group_name_H-M   'P 1'
#
loop_
_entity.id
_entity.type
_entity.pdbx_description
1 polymer ?
#
loop_
_entity_poly.entity_id
_entity_poly.type
_entity_poly.pdbx_seq_one_letter_code
_entity_poly.pdbx_strand_id
1 'polypeptide(L)'
;MNELARSLVPQNVLLRKSEVYSILDEICQDLELTTAQMEAAKASYEAVADWLSSSDNAILQHIDVYPHGSAGLGTSVKPLGREDFDVDVICLVFRFASVRPPAELKKIVGDRLAKMHAMQLCLRRKSGVGA
;
A
#
# COMPACT_ATOMS: atom_id res chain seq x y z
N MET A 1 -40.09 -3.65 16.37
CA MET A 1 -39.67 -3.90 14.97
C MET A 1 -39.54 -5.41 14.78
N ASN A 2 -40.61 -5.99 14.24
CA ASN A 2 -40.84 -7.30 13.63
C ASN A 2 -39.98 -8.53 14.02
N GLU A 3 -40.39 -9.22 15.09
CA GLU A 3 -40.15 -10.67 15.25
C GLU A 3 -40.90 -11.51 14.19
N LEU A 4 -42.00 -10.99 13.63
CA LEU A 4 -42.81 -11.64 12.60
C LEU A 4 -42.12 -11.76 11.23
N ALA A 5 -41.12 -10.93 10.93
CA ALA A 5 -40.42 -10.99 9.64
C ALA A 5 -39.44 -12.16 9.52
N ARG A 6 -38.98 -12.74 10.64
CA ARG A 6 -38.14 -13.95 10.64
C ARG A 6 -38.91 -15.22 10.25
N SER A 7 -40.25 -15.18 10.31
CA SER A 7 -41.13 -16.35 10.17
C SER A 7 -41.41 -16.79 8.72
N LEU A 8 -41.09 -15.97 7.71
CA LEU A 8 -41.49 -16.22 6.31
C LEU A 8 -40.38 -16.79 5.42
N VAL A 9 -39.14 -16.93 5.92
CA VAL A 9 -38.04 -17.48 5.14
C VAL A 9 -37.88 -18.97 5.50
N PRO A 10 -38.01 -19.90 4.54
CA PRO A 10 -37.80 -21.31 4.80
C PRO A 10 -36.43 -21.61 5.43
N GLN A 11 -36.37 -22.50 6.43
CA GLN A 11 -35.14 -22.80 7.17
C GLN A 11 -33.99 -23.27 6.25
N ASN A 12 -34.28 -24.05 5.22
CA ASN A 12 -33.28 -24.47 4.23
C ASN A 12 -32.65 -23.29 3.46
N VAL A 13 -33.40 -22.21 3.25
CA VAL A 13 -32.89 -20.98 2.64
C VAL A 13 -31.97 -20.24 3.61
N LEU A 14 -32.31 -20.20 4.89
CA LEU A 14 -31.45 -19.62 5.92
C LEU A 14 -30.13 -20.39 6.07
N LEU A 15 -30.19 -21.73 6.08
CA LEU A 15 -29.00 -22.59 6.15
C LEU A 15 -28.08 -22.37 4.95
N ARG A 16 -28.60 -22.40 3.72
CA ARG A 16 -27.80 -22.14 2.52
C ARG A 16 -27.16 -20.75 2.52
N LYS A 17 -27.87 -19.73 2.99
CA LYS A 17 -27.30 -18.39 3.14
C LYS A 17 -26.13 -18.39 4.11
N SER A 18 -26.26 -19.07 5.25
CA SER A 18 -25.18 -19.21 6.23
C SER A 18 -23.96 -19.89 5.62
N GLU A 19 -24.14 -20.99 4.88
CA GLU A 19 -23.05 -21.70 4.20
C GLU A 19 -22.33 -20.79 3.20
N VAL A 20 -23.07 -20.03 2.39
CA VAL A 20 -22.49 -19.06 1.45
C VAL A 20 -21.72 -17.97 2.17
N TYR A 21 -22.25 -17.44 3.29
CA TYR A 21 -21.53 -16.44 4.09
C TYR A 21 -20.25 -17.00 4.69
N SER A 22 -20.26 -18.24 5.20
CA SER A 22 -19.04 -18.90 5.70
C SER A 22 -17.97 -19.02 4.61
N ILE A 23 -18.35 -19.47 3.41
CA ILE A 23 -17.41 -19.59 2.28
C ILE A 23 -16.84 -18.22 1.87
N LEU A 24 -17.70 -17.19 1.81
CA LEU A 24 -17.24 -15.84 1.48
C LEU A 24 -16.30 -15.29 2.56
N ASP A 25 -16.58 -15.53 3.83
CA ASP A 25 -15.74 -15.12 4.95
C ASP A 25 -14.36 -15.80 4.90
N GLU A 26 -14.32 -17.11 4.63
CA GLU A 26 -13.07 -17.86 4.45
C GLU A 26 -12.23 -17.31 3.27
N ILE A 27 -12.88 -16.99 2.14
CA ILE A 27 -12.20 -16.38 1.00
C ILE A 27 -11.66 -14.99 1.35
N CYS A 28 -12.42 -14.17 2.09
CA CYS A 28 -11.96 -12.87 2.54
C CYS A 28 -10.73 -13.00 3.45
N GLN A 29 -10.76 -13.91 4.43
CA GLN A 29 -9.64 -14.13 5.36
C GLN A 29 -8.35 -14.56 4.65
N ASP A 30 -8.46 -15.37 3.58
CA ASP A 30 -7.28 -15.79 2.80
C ASP A 30 -6.72 -14.67 1.90
N LEU A 31 -7.61 -13.79 1.41
CA LEU A 31 -7.25 -12.65 0.57
C LEU A 31 -6.80 -11.42 1.35
N GLU A 32 -7.19 -11.26 2.61
CA GLU A 32 -6.82 -10.10 3.41
C GLU A 32 -5.31 -10.05 3.71
N LEU A 33 -4.76 -8.83 3.67
CA LEU A 33 -3.40 -8.61 4.14
C LEU A 33 -3.36 -8.75 5.66
N THR A 34 -2.33 -9.41 6.17
CA THR A 34 -2.09 -9.48 7.62
C THR A 34 -1.71 -8.10 8.16
N THR A 35 -1.96 -7.85 9.45
CA THR A 35 -1.50 -6.63 10.12
C THR A 35 0.00 -6.40 9.94
N ALA A 36 0.81 -7.46 10.00
CA ALA A 36 2.25 -7.36 9.80
C ALA A 36 2.62 -6.89 8.39
N GLN A 37 1.90 -7.37 7.36
CA GLN A 37 2.10 -6.92 5.97
C GLN A 37 1.70 -5.45 5.81
N MET A 38 0.59 -5.02 6.40
CA MET A 38 0.16 -3.62 6.37
C MET A 38 1.17 -2.69 7.04
N GLU A 39 1.67 -3.06 8.22
CA GLU A 39 2.69 -2.28 8.93
C GLU A 39 4.03 -2.26 8.18
N ALA A 40 4.41 -3.37 7.54
CA ALA A 40 5.61 -3.41 6.69
C ALA A 40 5.48 -2.51 5.46
N ALA A 41 4.31 -2.49 4.81
CA ALA A 41 4.01 -1.56 3.72
C ALA A 41 4.08 -0.11 4.18
N LYS A 42 3.50 0.19 5.35
CA LYS A 42 3.56 1.51 5.98
C LYS A 42 4.98 1.98 6.24
N ALA A 43 5.76 1.17 6.95
CA ALA A 43 7.16 1.45 7.23
C ALA A 43 7.96 1.66 5.94
N SER A 44 7.64 0.91 4.88
CA SER A 44 8.33 1.02 3.59
C SER A 44 8.10 2.38 2.92
N TYR A 45 6.85 2.86 2.81
CA TYR A 45 6.60 4.16 2.19
C TYR A 45 7.02 5.33 3.08
N GLU A 46 6.95 5.19 4.41
CA GLU A 46 7.46 6.20 5.35
C GLU A 46 8.98 6.35 5.23
N ALA A 47 9.72 5.25 5.10
CA ALA A 47 11.15 5.30 4.84
C ALA A 47 11.50 5.99 3.51
N VAL A 48 10.67 5.80 2.46
CA VAL A 48 10.82 6.53 1.19
C VAL A 48 10.54 8.02 1.40
N ALA A 49 9.51 8.38 2.15
CA ALA A 49 9.16 9.76 2.47
C ALA A 49 10.32 10.47 3.20
N ASP A 50 10.87 9.82 4.23
CA ASP A 50 12.02 10.32 4.99
C ASP A 50 13.27 10.47 4.12
N TRP A 51 13.50 9.51 3.22
CA TRP A 51 14.62 9.60 2.28
C TRP A 51 14.48 10.78 1.31
N LEU A 52 13.27 11.02 0.81
CA LEU A 52 13.00 12.14 -0.09
C LEU A 52 13.12 13.48 0.66
N SER A 53 12.53 13.60 1.85
CA SER A 53 12.50 14.83 2.65
C SER A 53 13.86 15.22 3.21
N SER A 54 14.73 14.25 3.49
CA SER A 54 16.14 14.47 3.88
C SER A 54 17.08 14.88 2.74
N SER A 55 16.54 15.27 1.57
CA SER A 55 17.35 15.76 0.46
C SER A 55 17.78 17.22 0.68
N ASP A 56 18.95 17.58 0.15
CA ASP A 56 19.39 19.00 0.05
C ASP A 56 18.60 19.81 -0.99
N ASN A 57 17.62 19.19 -1.65
CA ASN A 57 16.79 19.85 -2.65
C ASN A 57 15.58 20.47 -1.93
N ALA A 58 15.50 21.80 -1.93
CA ALA A 58 14.44 22.55 -1.25
C ALA A 58 13.00 22.16 -1.68
N ILE A 59 12.82 21.60 -2.88
CA ILE A 59 11.51 21.11 -3.34
C ILE A 59 11.10 19.87 -2.55
N LEU A 60 12.05 18.96 -2.32
CA LEU A 60 11.78 17.68 -1.65
C LEU A 60 11.68 17.80 -0.12
N GLN A 61 12.22 18.86 0.47
CA GLN A 61 12.10 19.14 1.91
C GLN A 61 10.67 19.48 2.35
N HIS A 62 9.79 19.79 1.41
CA HIS A 62 8.40 20.17 1.66
C HIS A 62 7.46 19.27 0.87
N ILE A 63 7.35 18.03 1.33
CA ILE A 63 6.51 17.00 0.73
C ILE A 63 5.69 16.28 1.79
N ASP A 64 4.55 15.73 1.37
CA ASP A 64 3.78 14.73 2.12
C ASP A 64 3.63 13.47 1.27
N VAL A 65 3.83 12.30 1.87
CA VAL A 65 3.68 11.00 1.21
C VAL A 65 2.62 10.19 1.93
N TYR A 66 1.64 9.69 1.18
CA TYR A 66 0.53 8.92 1.74
C TYR A 66 0.03 7.85 0.75
N PRO A 67 -0.56 6.75 1.26
CA PRO A 67 -1.04 5.67 0.42
C PRO A 67 -2.26 6.11 -0.41
N HIS A 68 -2.36 5.54 -1.61
CA HIS A 68 -3.47 5.71 -2.53
C HIS A 68 -3.86 4.34 -3.12
N GLY A 69 -4.82 4.31 -4.03
CA GLY A 69 -5.25 3.08 -4.68
C GLY A 69 -5.83 2.08 -3.67
N SER A 70 -5.65 0.78 -3.94
CA SER A 70 -6.16 -0.29 -3.07
C SER A 70 -5.56 -0.23 -1.66
N ALA A 71 -4.31 0.21 -1.52
CA ALA A 71 -3.66 0.35 -0.22
C ALA A 71 -4.32 1.47 0.60
N GLY A 72 -4.59 2.62 -0.02
CA GLY A 72 -5.28 3.73 0.63
C GLY A 72 -6.75 3.44 0.97
N LEU A 73 -7.42 2.56 0.21
CA LEU A 73 -8.82 2.18 0.43
C LEU A 73 -8.99 0.98 1.39
N GLY A 74 -7.91 0.30 1.77
CA GLY A 74 -7.99 -0.93 2.57
C GLY A 74 -8.56 -2.13 1.81
N THR A 75 -8.45 -2.13 0.48
CA THR A 75 -8.96 -3.20 -0.39
C THR A 75 -7.83 -3.98 -1.07
N SER A 76 -6.60 -3.83 -0.58
CA SER A 76 -5.47 -4.61 -1.09
C SER A 76 -5.61 -6.06 -0.69
N VAL A 77 -5.44 -6.94 -1.67
CA VAL A 77 -5.53 -8.38 -1.46
C VAL A 77 -4.15 -9.01 -1.59
N LYS A 78 -3.94 -10.08 -0.83
CA LYS A 78 -2.79 -10.96 -0.95
C LYS A 78 -2.78 -11.55 -2.36
N PRO A 79 -1.69 -11.38 -3.12
CA PRO A 79 -1.61 -11.94 -4.45
C PRO A 79 -1.39 -13.45 -4.43
N LEU A 80 -1.90 -14.14 -5.46
CA LEU A 80 -1.74 -15.58 -5.59
C LEU A 80 -0.30 -15.94 -5.97
N GLY A 81 0.35 -16.77 -5.16
CA GLY A 81 1.67 -17.35 -5.45
C GLY A 81 2.86 -16.38 -5.35
N ARG A 82 2.68 -15.17 -4.79
CA ARG A 82 3.76 -14.23 -4.49
C ARG A 82 3.53 -13.58 -3.12
N GLU A 83 4.61 -13.15 -2.46
CA GLU A 83 4.52 -12.45 -1.18
C GLU A 83 4.38 -10.93 -1.36
N ASP A 84 4.92 -10.40 -2.46
CA ASP A 84 4.97 -8.96 -2.72
C ASP A 84 3.65 -8.45 -3.31
N PHE A 85 3.12 -7.39 -2.71
CA PHE A 85 1.95 -6.64 -3.18
C PHE A 85 2.33 -5.18 -3.44
N ASP A 86 1.57 -4.54 -4.32
CA ASP A 86 1.85 -3.17 -4.73
C ASP A 86 1.26 -2.16 -3.72
N VAL A 87 2.05 -1.11 -3.42
CA VAL A 87 1.62 0.01 -2.58
C VAL A 87 1.71 1.28 -3.41
N ASP A 88 0.57 1.73 -3.91
CA ASP A 88 0.47 3.02 -4.58
C ASP A 88 0.57 4.14 -3.55
N VAL A 89 1.41 5.12 -3.82
CA VAL A 89 1.59 6.31 -2.97
C VAL A 89 1.51 7.57 -3.78
N ILE A 90 0.99 8.62 -3.16
CA ILE A 90 1.08 9.98 -3.67
C ILE A 90 2.19 10.70 -2.92
N CYS A 91 3.06 11.40 -3.67
CA CYS A 91 4.00 12.36 -3.12
C CYS A 91 3.51 13.77 -3.48
N LEU A 92 2.87 14.43 -2.53
CA LEU A 92 2.41 15.80 -2.65
C LEU A 92 3.57 16.75 -2.40
N VAL A 93 3.85 17.65 -3.33
CA VAL A 93 4.99 18.57 -3.26
C VAL A 93 4.49 20.00 -3.14
N PHE A 94 4.69 20.60 -1.98
CA PHE A 94 4.12 21.93 -1.66
C PHE A 94 4.82 23.08 -2.38
N ARG A 95 6.11 22.94 -2.67
CA ARG A 95 6.95 24.00 -3.25
C ARG A 95 7.33 23.75 -4.71
N PHE A 96 6.38 23.27 -5.51
CA PHE A 96 6.56 23.10 -6.94
C PHE A 96 5.50 23.89 -7.72
N ALA A 97 5.91 24.96 -8.39
CA ALA A 97 5.01 25.83 -9.13
C ALA A 97 4.44 25.12 -10.38
N SER A 98 3.14 25.26 -10.62
CA SER A 98 2.42 24.63 -11.74
C SER A 98 2.90 25.07 -13.14
N VAL A 99 3.60 26.20 -13.23
CA VAL A 99 4.24 26.68 -14.48
C VAL A 99 5.41 25.79 -14.90
N ARG A 100 5.98 25.01 -13.98
CA ARG A 100 7.11 24.11 -14.27
C ARG A 100 6.61 22.80 -14.86
N PRO A 101 7.34 22.20 -15.82
CA PRO A 101 6.94 20.94 -16.42
C PRO A 101 6.90 19.79 -15.38
N PRO A 102 5.85 18.96 -15.36
CA PRO A 102 5.79 17.78 -14.48
C PRO A 102 6.98 16.81 -14.67
N ALA A 103 7.55 16.75 -15.88
CA ALA A 103 8.74 15.96 -16.17
C ALA A 103 9.96 16.37 -15.34
N GLU A 104 10.07 17.66 -14.98
CA GLU A 104 11.14 18.16 -14.13
C GLU A 104 11.00 17.60 -12.71
N LEU A 105 9.80 17.63 -12.15
CA LEU A 105 9.54 17.05 -10.82
C LEU A 105 9.79 15.55 -10.82
N LYS A 106 9.31 14.84 -11.85
CA LYS A 106 9.57 13.40 -12.03
C LYS A 106 11.07 13.10 -12.05
N LYS A 107 11.86 13.92 -12.73
CA LYS A 107 13.33 13.78 -12.77
C LYS A 107 13.95 13.99 -11.39
N ILE A 108 13.57 15.06 -10.68
CA ILE A 108 14.10 15.36 -9.35
C ILE A 108 13.85 14.20 -8.36
N VAL A 109 12.62 13.69 -8.33
CA VAL A 109 12.24 12.55 -7.49
C VAL A 109 12.99 11.29 -7.92
N GLY A 110 13.03 11.00 -9.23
CA GLY A 110 13.73 9.84 -9.78
C GLY A 110 15.23 9.83 -9.47
N ASP A 111 15.91 10.98 -9.64
CA ASP A 111 17.33 11.13 -9.33
C ASP A 111 17.62 10.90 -7.84
N ARG A 112 16.69 11.32 -6.94
CA ARG A 112 16.82 11.07 -5.50
C ARG A 112 16.59 9.61 -5.13
N LEU A 113 15.59 8.96 -5.73
CA LEU A 113 15.32 7.53 -5.49
C LEU A 113 16.43 6.63 -6.03
N ALA A 114 17.04 6.97 -7.18
CA ALA A 114 18.17 6.22 -7.72
C ALA A 114 19.36 6.16 -6.76
N LYS A 115 19.61 7.23 -6.00
CA LYS A 115 20.65 7.28 -4.96
C LYS A 115 20.37 6.31 -3.81
N MET A 116 19.10 6.20 -3.38
CA MET A 116 18.68 5.24 -2.36
C MET A 116 18.97 3.81 -2.82
N HIS A 117 18.56 3.48 -4.05
CA HIS A 117 18.75 2.15 -4.61
C HIS A 117 20.22 1.77 -4.71
N ALA A 118 21.07 2.68 -5.20
CA ALA A 118 22.52 2.48 -5.24
C ALA A 118 23.13 2.24 -3.84
N MET A 119 22.67 2.98 -2.82
CA MET A 119 23.11 2.79 -1.44
C MET A 119 22.68 1.42 -0.89
N GLN A 120 21.44 1.00 -1.12
CA GLN A 120 20.94 -0.32 -0.72
C GLN A 120 21.73 -1.46 -1.36
N LEU A 121 22.07 -1.36 -2.65
CA LEU A 121 22.93 -2.33 -3.33
C LEU A 121 24.33 -2.40 -2.70
N CYS A 122 24.93 -1.25 -2.37
CA CYS A 122 26.21 -1.20 -1.67
C CYS A 122 26.16 -1.83 -0.27
N LEU A 123 25.07 -1.60 0.48
CA LEU A 123 24.88 -2.20 1.80
C LEU A 123 24.75 -3.72 1.71
N ARG A 124 23.91 -4.24 0.80
CA ARG A 124 23.74 -5.69 0.57
C ARG A 124 25.07 -6.38 0.23
N ARG A 125 25.90 -5.75 -0.60
CA ARG A 125 27.24 -6.26 -0.94
C ARG A 125 28.18 -6.32 0.26
N LYS A 126 28.07 -5.39 1.21
CA LYS A 126 28.91 -5.35 2.43
C LYS A 126 28.44 -6.34 3.51
N SER A 127 27.14 -6.61 3.60
CA SER A 127 26.58 -7.52 4.60
C SER A 127 26.60 -9.01 4.20
N GLY A 128 27.17 -9.35 3.03
CA GLY A 128 27.34 -10.75 2.60
C GLY A 128 26.02 -11.47 2.26
N VAL A 129 24.89 -10.76 2.26
CA VAL A 129 23.59 -11.27 1.82
C VAL A 129 23.52 -11.05 0.30
N GLY A 130 23.98 -12.07 -0.42
CA GLY A 130 24.18 -12.05 -1.87
C GLY A 130 22.89 -12.08 -2.70
N ALA A 131 23.11 -11.85 -4.00
CA ALA A 131 22.15 -12.00 -5.10
C ALA A 131 21.47 -13.37 -5.14
#